data_AF-F6TXC8-F1
#
_entry.id   AF-F6TXC8-F1
#
_cell.length_a   1.000
_cell.length_b   1.000
_cell.length_c   1.000
_cell.angle_alpha   90.00
_cell.angle_beta   90.00
_cell.angle_gamma   90.00
#
_symmetry.space_group_name_H-M   'P 1'
#
loop_
_entity.id
_entity.type
_entity.pdbx_description
1 polymer ?
#
loop_
_entity_poly.entity_id
_entity_poly.type
_entity_poly.pdbx_seq_one_letter_code
_entity_poly.pdbx_strand_id
1 'polypeptide(L)'
;MRGGGAGERAREAREAVAECRAAYEALNRFTASYRQLVLGVGSSADGRRLRRALEESGRRGFELSLGLRNQLLAEFTEPGTRQEEVKMELERIWVLCLSALEIFLQDLGRAHDLSQLFPMPSPAPGIQLVNTGVTSFGPKGWSLRRPSGKASERAGELPEELAQWGQRLEEMLLEMETKVNVPVWSVEATVGGPGAEEPSPEGSARRSPPGCCAQAPPG
;
A
#
# COMPACT_ATOMS: atom_id res chain seq x y z
N MET A 1 0.84 24.96 44.26
CA MET A 1 0.34 23.88 43.39
C MET A 1 0.00 24.45 42.01
N ARG A 2 0.90 24.35 41.03
CA ARG A 2 0.62 24.54 39.58
C ARG A 2 1.90 24.15 38.82
N GLY A 3 2.01 22.87 38.50
CA GLY A 3 3.13 22.30 37.73
C GLY A 3 2.75 21.10 36.86
N GLY A 4 1.55 20.53 37.01
CA GLY A 4 1.12 19.33 36.28
C GLY A 4 0.78 19.56 34.80
N GLY A 5 0.20 20.71 34.45
CA GLY A 5 -0.42 20.89 33.12
C GLY A 5 0.55 21.03 31.94
N ALA A 6 1.86 21.26 32.15
CA ALA A 6 2.81 21.36 31.03
C ALA A 6 3.37 19.98 30.62
N GLY A 7 3.65 19.11 31.59
CA GLY A 7 4.14 17.76 31.32
C GLY A 7 3.07 16.84 30.74
N GLU A 8 1.82 17.00 31.18
CA GLU A 8 0.67 16.25 30.69
C GLU A 8 0.39 16.55 29.21
N ARG A 9 0.33 17.84 28.83
CA ARG A 9 0.17 18.27 27.42
C ARG A 9 1.30 17.80 26.51
N ALA A 10 2.54 17.79 26.99
CA ALA A 10 3.67 17.29 26.21
C ALA A 10 3.60 15.77 25.99
N ARG A 11 3.05 15.01 26.95
CA ARG A 11 2.82 13.58 26.80
C ARG A 11 1.68 13.29 25.82
N GLU A 12 0.56 13.97 25.96
CA GLU A 12 -0.60 13.86 25.05
C GLU A 12 -0.18 14.16 23.60
N ALA A 13 0.62 15.21 23.39
CA ALA A 13 1.14 15.57 22.07
C ALA A 13 2.03 14.48 21.46
N ARG A 14 2.85 13.80 22.27
CA ARG A 14 3.70 12.69 21.80
C ARG A 14 2.88 11.45 21.49
N GLU A 15 1.84 11.19 22.26
CA GLU A 15 0.90 10.09 22.03
C GLU A 15 0.15 10.29 20.72
N ALA A 16 -0.35 11.50 20.46
CA ALA A 16 -1.03 11.82 19.20
C ALA A 16 -0.11 11.67 17.97
N VAL A 17 1.16 12.07 18.08
CA VAL A 17 2.16 11.80 17.01
C VAL A 17 2.38 10.30 16.82
N ALA A 18 2.45 9.52 17.91
CA ALA A 18 2.63 8.07 17.82
C ALA A 18 1.42 7.40 17.15
N GLU A 19 0.20 7.86 17.43
CA GLU A 19 -1.02 7.39 16.78
C GLU A 19 -1.03 7.74 15.28
N CYS A 20 -0.72 9.00 14.93
CA CYS A 20 -0.61 9.42 13.52
C CYS A 20 0.44 8.59 12.77
N ARG A 21 1.59 8.32 13.41
CA ARG A 21 2.64 7.46 12.84
C ARG A 21 2.15 6.03 12.64
N ALA A 22 1.49 5.44 13.63
CA ALA A 22 0.96 4.09 13.53
C ALA A 22 -0.09 3.97 12.41
N ALA A 23 -0.96 4.96 12.28
CA ALA A 23 -1.94 5.04 11.20
C ALA A 23 -1.27 5.19 9.82
N TYR A 24 -0.26 6.05 9.69
CA TYR A 24 0.56 6.15 8.48
C TYR A 24 1.25 4.83 8.12
N GLU A 25 1.88 4.15 9.09
CA GLU A 25 2.54 2.87 8.82
C GLU A 25 1.55 1.78 8.39
N ALA A 26 0.33 1.79 8.95
CA ALA A 26 -0.74 0.92 8.51
C ALA A 26 -1.15 1.21 7.07
N LEU A 27 -1.29 2.49 6.70
CA LEU A 27 -1.55 2.92 5.33
C LEU A 27 -0.40 2.48 4.40
N ASN A 28 0.86 2.69 4.77
CA ASN A 28 2.01 2.32 3.94
C ASN A 28 2.12 0.80 3.71
N ARG A 29 1.83 -0.02 4.73
CA ARG A 29 1.71 -1.47 4.55
C ARG A 29 0.53 -1.82 3.64
N PHE A 30 -0.58 -1.10 3.79
CA PHE A 30 -1.76 -1.29 2.97
C PHE A 30 -1.46 -1.00 1.49
N THR A 31 -0.84 0.12 1.15
CA THR A 31 -0.48 0.48 -0.24
C THR A 31 0.44 -0.57 -0.87
N ALA A 32 1.44 -1.07 -0.12
CA ALA A 32 2.29 -2.16 -0.57
C ALA A 32 1.49 -3.45 -0.85
N SER A 33 0.52 -3.79 0.00
CA SER A 33 -0.35 -4.96 -0.20
C SER A 33 -1.32 -4.78 -1.37
N TYR A 34 -1.82 -3.56 -1.58
CA TYR A 34 -2.70 -3.21 -2.69
C TYR A 34 -1.97 -3.41 -4.02
N ARG A 35 -0.72 -2.95 -4.11
CA ARG A 35 0.12 -3.17 -5.30
C ARG A 35 0.25 -4.65 -5.67
N GLN A 36 0.31 -5.55 -4.69
CA GLN A 36 0.34 -6.99 -4.98
C GLN A 36 -0.96 -7.49 -5.62
N LEU A 37 -2.11 -6.91 -5.27
CA LEU A 37 -3.38 -7.21 -5.94
C LEU A 37 -3.36 -6.71 -7.39
N VAL A 38 -2.87 -5.49 -7.61
CA VAL A 38 -2.75 -4.89 -8.94
C VAL A 38 -1.87 -5.74 -9.86
N LEU A 39 -0.73 -6.23 -9.36
CA LEU A 39 0.17 -7.11 -10.12
C LEU A 39 -0.46 -8.45 -10.50
N GLY A 40 -1.49 -8.90 -9.78
CA GLY A 40 -2.23 -10.11 -10.11
C GLY A 40 -3.17 -9.95 -11.30
N VAL A 41 -3.56 -8.72 -11.66
CA VAL A 41 -4.50 -8.44 -12.76
C VAL A 41 -3.85 -8.75 -14.11
N GLY A 42 -4.55 -9.48 -14.98
CA GLY A 42 -4.02 -9.95 -16.27
C GLY A 42 -3.04 -11.13 -16.16
N SER A 43 -2.73 -11.60 -14.96
CA SER A 43 -1.89 -12.79 -14.73
C SER A 43 -2.73 -14.09 -14.70
N SER A 44 -2.08 -15.24 -14.58
CA SER A 44 -2.77 -16.52 -14.35
C SER A 44 -3.52 -16.60 -13.02
N ALA A 45 -3.23 -15.69 -12.08
CA ALA A 45 -3.94 -15.57 -10.81
C ALA A 45 -5.18 -14.65 -10.91
N ASP A 46 -5.40 -14.00 -12.06
CA ASP A 46 -6.52 -13.11 -12.27
C ASP A 46 -7.85 -13.87 -12.27
N GLY A 47 -8.86 -13.27 -11.65
CA GLY A 47 -10.18 -13.84 -11.58
C GLY A 47 -11.13 -13.03 -10.71
N ARG A 48 -12.41 -13.40 -10.73
CA ARG A 48 -13.49 -12.68 -10.03
C ARG A 48 -13.24 -12.43 -8.53
N ARG A 49 -12.46 -13.29 -7.86
CA ARG A 49 -12.09 -13.11 -6.46
C ARG A 49 -11.05 -12.01 -6.30
N LEU A 50 -10.01 -12.00 -7.13
CA LEU A 50 -8.99 -10.96 -7.12
C LEU A 50 -9.61 -9.60 -7.44
N ARG A 51 -10.46 -9.54 -8.48
CA ARG A 51 -11.17 -8.31 -8.87
C ARG A 51 -11.99 -7.73 -7.72
N ARG A 52 -12.84 -8.53 -7.07
CA ARG A 52 -13.59 -8.07 -5.88
C ARG A 52 -12.69 -7.61 -4.74
N ALA A 53 -11.62 -8.35 -4.46
CA ALA A 53 -10.65 -7.94 -3.44
C ALA A 53 -9.98 -6.61 -3.80
N LEU A 54 -9.75 -6.32 -5.07
CA LEU A 54 -9.18 -5.07 -5.57
C LEU A 54 -10.13 -3.89 -5.35
N GLU A 55 -11.41 -4.05 -5.68
CA GLU A 55 -12.47 -3.05 -5.46
C GLU A 55 -12.67 -2.76 -3.96
N GLU A 56 -12.86 -3.82 -3.15
CA GLU A 56 -13.01 -3.72 -1.70
C GLU A 56 -11.78 -3.07 -1.05
N SER A 57 -10.60 -3.32 -1.59
CA SER A 57 -9.37 -2.69 -1.11
C SER A 57 -9.27 -1.23 -1.58
N GLY A 58 -9.72 -0.89 -2.79
CA GLY A 58 -9.81 0.50 -3.25
C GLY A 58 -10.62 1.36 -2.28
N ARG A 59 -11.83 0.91 -1.92
CA ARG A 59 -12.67 1.57 -0.91
C ARG A 59 -11.99 1.67 0.45
N ARG A 60 -11.46 0.57 0.97
CA ARG A 60 -10.79 0.55 2.29
C ARG A 60 -9.57 1.45 2.34
N GLY A 61 -8.78 1.50 1.27
CA GLY A 61 -7.63 2.38 1.15
C GLY A 61 -8.04 3.85 1.21
N PHE A 62 -9.12 4.22 0.51
CA PHE A 62 -9.69 5.56 0.59
C PHE A 62 -10.18 5.90 2.01
N GLU A 63 -10.90 5.01 2.68
CA GLU A 63 -11.38 5.21 4.06
C GLU A 63 -10.21 5.39 5.06
N LEU A 64 -9.16 4.58 4.95
CA LEU A 64 -7.95 4.71 5.78
C LEU A 64 -7.27 6.07 5.56
N SER A 65 -7.16 6.48 4.29
CA SER A 65 -6.55 7.75 3.90
C SER A 65 -7.34 8.94 4.44
N LEU A 66 -8.67 8.86 4.35
CA LEU A 66 -9.59 9.87 4.88
C LEU A 66 -9.49 9.99 6.40
N GLY A 67 -9.41 8.87 7.11
CA GLY A 67 -9.22 8.82 8.56
C GLY A 67 -7.91 9.49 8.98
N LEU A 68 -6.80 9.10 8.35
CA LEU A 68 -5.48 9.69 8.62
C LEU A 68 -5.44 11.18 8.31
N ARG A 69 -6.02 11.62 7.20
CA ARG A 69 -6.15 13.05 6.85
C ARG A 69 -6.86 13.81 7.96
N ASN A 70 -8.03 13.33 8.39
CA ASN A 70 -8.83 14.02 9.40
C ASN A 70 -8.09 14.07 10.74
N GLN A 71 -7.39 12.99 11.11
CA GLN A 71 -6.55 12.96 12.30
C GLN A 71 -5.41 13.99 12.21
N LEU A 72 -4.65 14.01 11.11
CA LEU A 72 -3.57 14.98 10.93
C LEU A 72 -4.07 16.43 10.93
N LEU A 73 -5.20 16.73 10.27
CA LEU A 73 -5.78 18.08 10.27
C LEU A 73 -6.28 18.50 11.66
N ALA A 74 -6.85 17.57 12.43
CA ALA A 74 -7.23 17.83 13.82
C ALA A 74 -5.99 18.18 14.65
N GLU A 75 -4.90 17.45 14.46
CA GLU A 75 -3.62 17.79 15.08
C GLU A 75 -3.16 19.20 14.65
N PHE A 76 -3.08 19.53 13.35
CA PHE A 76 -2.64 20.87 12.92
C PHE A 76 -3.53 22.03 13.42
N THR A 77 -4.80 21.77 13.74
CA THR A 77 -5.76 22.81 14.17
C THR A 77 -5.63 23.14 15.65
N GLU A 78 -5.18 22.21 16.51
CA GLU A 78 -5.03 22.44 17.96
C GLU A 78 -3.81 23.33 18.27
N PRO A 79 -3.97 24.67 18.48
CA PRO A 79 -2.86 25.62 18.41
C PRO A 79 -2.12 25.81 19.74
N GLY A 80 -2.48 25.08 20.79
CA GLY A 80 -2.04 25.38 22.14
C GLY A 80 -0.95 24.45 22.62
N THR A 81 0.33 24.81 22.44
CA THR A 81 1.52 24.24 23.15
C THR A 81 2.18 22.97 22.62
N ARG A 82 2.27 22.78 21.29
CA ARG A 82 3.17 21.74 20.76
C ARG A 82 4.60 22.25 20.66
N GLN A 83 5.50 21.47 21.25
CA GLN A 83 6.95 21.62 21.11
C GLN A 83 7.30 21.55 19.61
N GLU A 84 8.31 22.31 19.16
CA GLU A 84 8.69 22.38 17.75
C GLU A 84 8.99 20.97 17.20
N GLU A 85 9.55 20.09 18.03
CA GLU A 85 9.82 18.68 17.71
C GLU A 85 8.54 17.92 17.32
N VAL A 86 7.43 18.14 18.03
CA VAL A 86 6.16 17.47 17.74
C VAL A 86 5.58 17.98 16.42
N LYS A 87 5.69 19.29 16.18
CA LYS A 87 5.25 19.91 14.92
C LYS A 87 6.05 19.39 13.73
N MET A 88 7.39 19.34 13.85
CA MET A 88 8.27 18.77 12.82
C MET A 88 7.94 17.31 12.50
N GLU A 89 7.64 16.49 13.50
CA GLU A 89 7.24 15.10 13.27
C GLU A 89 5.87 14.98 12.58
N LEU A 90 4.90 15.84 12.92
CA LEU A 90 3.61 15.89 12.22
C LEU A 90 3.77 16.32 10.76
N GLU A 91 4.58 17.34 10.49
CA GLU A 91 4.92 17.79 9.13
C GLU A 91 5.62 16.68 8.33
N ARG A 92 6.53 15.93 8.97
CA ARG A 92 7.15 14.76 8.35
C ARG A 92 6.14 13.67 8.01
N ILE A 93 5.25 13.32 8.94
CA ILE A 93 4.19 12.32 8.71
C ILE A 93 3.27 12.80 7.59
N TRP A 94 2.97 14.09 7.52
CA TRP A 94 2.17 14.70 6.46
C TRP A 94 2.79 14.48 5.08
N VAL A 95 4.07 14.81 4.89
CA VAL A 95 4.78 14.60 3.62
C VAL A 95 4.85 13.11 3.26
N LEU A 96 5.13 12.26 4.24
CA LEU A 96 5.14 10.81 4.03
C LEU A 96 3.76 10.28 3.62
N CYS A 97 2.69 10.80 4.23
CA CYS A 97 1.32 10.47 3.88
C CYS A 97 1.03 10.86 2.43
N LEU A 98 1.32 12.10 2.01
CA LEU A 98 1.15 12.55 0.63
C LEU A 98 1.84 11.60 -0.36
N SER A 99 3.11 11.27 -0.12
CA SER A 99 3.85 10.34 -0.99
C SER A 99 3.22 8.94 -1.06
N ALA A 100 2.69 8.41 0.05
CA ALA A 100 2.03 7.12 0.06
C ALA A 100 0.68 7.15 -0.70
N LEU A 101 -0.05 8.26 -0.61
CA LEU A 101 -1.30 8.47 -1.34
C LEU A 101 -1.07 8.61 -2.84
N GLU A 102 -0.02 9.29 -3.28
CA GLU A 102 0.38 9.37 -4.69
C GLU A 102 0.65 7.97 -5.27
N ILE A 103 1.42 7.14 -4.55
CA ILE A 103 1.68 5.76 -4.96
C ILE A 103 0.37 4.96 -5.03
N PHE A 104 -0.50 5.12 -4.05
CA PHE A 104 -1.80 4.44 -4.04
C PHE A 104 -2.71 4.88 -5.21
N LEU A 105 -2.71 6.18 -5.54
CA LEU A 105 -3.44 6.73 -6.68
C LEU A 105 -2.93 6.16 -8.01
N GLN A 106 -1.60 6.05 -8.17
CA GLN A 106 -0.99 5.41 -9.33
C GLN A 106 -1.41 3.94 -9.45
N ASP A 107 -1.45 3.22 -8.33
CA ASP A 107 -1.89 1.82 -8.30
C ASP A 107 -3.39 1.67 -8.61
N LEU A 108 -4.25 2.59 -8.17
CA LEU A 108 -5.67 2.64 -8.53
C LEU A 108 -5.87 2.89 -10.03
N GLY A 109 -5.15 3.85 -10.61
CA GLY A 109 -5.18 4.10 -12.05
C GLY A 109 -4.70 2.89 -12.85
N ARG A 110 -3.58 2.29 -12.43
CA ARG A 110 -3.07 1.06 -13.05
C ARG A 110 -4.05 -0.11 -12.94
N ALA A 111 -4.71 -0.27 -11.79
CA ALA A 111 -5.75 -1.27 -11.58
C ALA A 111 -6.93 -1.06 -12.55
N HIS A 112 -7.36 0.18 -12.75
CA HIS A 112 -8.40 0.54 -13.69
C HIS A 112 -8.00 0.20 -15.13
N ASP A 113 -6.84 0.65 -15.58
CA ASP A 113 -6.34 0.43 -16.94
C ASP A 113 -6.19 -1.06 -17.26
N LEU A 114 -5.56 -1.82 -16.36
CA LEU A 114 -5.44 -3.27 -16.50
C LEU A 114 -6.82 -3.95 -16.49
N SER A 115 -7.81 -3.37 -15.82
CA SER A 115 -9.16 -3.89 -15.84
C SER A 115 -9.91 -3.69 -17.15
N GLN A 116 -9.61 -2.62 -17.85
CA GLN A 116 -10.12 -2.39 -19.21
C GLN A 116 -9.41 -3.29 -20.24
N LEU A 117 -8.11 -3.49 -20.09
CA LEU A 117 -7.31 -4.31 -21.02
C LEU A 117 -7.63 -5.81 -20.90
N PHE A 118 -7.98 -6.28 -19.70
CA PHE A 118 -8.32 -7.67 -19.43
C PHE A 118 -9.76 -7.79 -18.92
N PRO A 119 -10.77 -7.59 -19.80
CA PRO A 119 -12.17 -7.64 -19.39
C PRO A 119 -12.56 -9.06 -18.98
N MET A 120 -13.22 -9.18 -17.83
CA MET A 120 -13.70 -10.47 -17.34
C MET A 120 -15.05 -10.81 -17.99
N PRO A 121 -15.21 -11.99 -18.61
CA PRO A 121 -16.50 -12.40 -19.16
C PRO A 121 -17.57 -12.42 -18.06
N SER A 122 -18.58 -11.56 -18.22
CA SER A 122 -19.82 -11.71 -17.47
C SER A 122 -20.42 -13.07 -17.83
N PRO A 123 -20.90 -13.87 -16.86
CA PRO A 123 -21.58 -15.12 -17.17
C PRO A 123 -22.90 -14.79 -17.89
N ALA A 124 -22.86 -14.69 -19.22
CA ALA A 124 -24.07 -14.61 -20.00
C ALA A 124 -24.85 -15.94 -19.83
N PRO A 125 -26.19 -15.89 -19.70
CA PRO A 125 -27.00 -17.09 -19.63
C PRO A 125 -26.79 -17.90 -20.92
N GLY A 126 -26.17 -19.08 -20.80
CA GLY A 126 -25.94 -20.02 -21.91
C GLY A 126 -24.50 -20.15 -22.42
N ILE A 127 -23.54 -19.33 -21.96
CA ILE A 127 -22.13 -19.54 -22.31
C ILE A 127 -21.50 -20.53 -21.33
N GLN A 128 -21.49 -21.80 -21.71
CA GLN A 128 -20.72 -22.83 -21.03
C GLN A 128 -19.24 -22.54 -21.27
N LEU A 129 -18.52 -22.02 -20.26
CA LEU A 129 -17.07 -21.88 -20.34
C LEU A 129 -16.46 -23.27 -20.60
N VAL A 130 -15.79 -23.42 -21.75
CA VAL A 130 -14.96 -24.59 -22.01
C VAL A 130 -13.82 -24.54 -21.01
N ASN A 131 -13.86 -25.44 -20.03
CA ASN A 131 -12.77 -25.64 -19.10
C ASN A 131 -11.57 -26.19 -19.89
N THR A 132 -10.65 -25.32 -20.30
CA THR A 132 -9.34 -25.72 -20.83
C THR A 132 -8.53 -26.24 -19.65
N GLY A 133 -8.85 -27.48 -19.26
CA GLY A 133 -8.35 -28.12 -18.06
C GLY A 133 -6.83 -28.11 -18.00
N VAL A 134 -6.29 -27.19 -17.19
CA VAL A 134 -5.10 -27.47 -16.40
C VAL A 134 -5.61 -27.80 -15.01
N THR A 135 -6.12 -29.02 -14.85
CA THR A 135 -6.26 -29.62 -13.53
C THR A 135 -4.85 -29.98 -13.08
N SER A 136 -4.30 -29.28 -12.10
CA SER A 136 -3.09 -29.73 -11.42
C SER A 136 -3.39 -31.14 -10.88
N PHE A 137 -2.78 -32.16 -11.49
CA PHE A 137 -2.88 -33.54 -11.06
C PHE A 137 -2.13 -33.70 -9.73
N GLY A 138 -2.80 -33.38 -8.62
CA GLY A 138 -2.45 -33.90 -7.31
C GLY A 138 -3.05 -35.30 -7.16
N PRO A 139 -2.29 -36.33 -6.77
CA PRO A 139 -2.83 -37.66 -6.61
C PRO A 139 -3.80 -37.67 -5.43
N LYS A 140 -5.02 -38.15 -5.70
CA LYS A 140 -6.14 -38.43 -4.78
C LYS A 140 -7.13 -37.28 -4.54
N GLY A 141 -8.16 -37.25 -5.40
CA GLY A 141 -9.51 -37.52 -4.89
C GLY A 141 -10.35 -36.38 -4.33
N TRP A 142 -10.03 -35.11 -4.60
CA TRP A 142 -10.93 -34.00 -4.28
C TRP A 142 -11.52 -33.41 -5.56
N SER A 143 -12.74 -33.82 -5.91
CA SER A 143 -13.54 -33.07 -6.87
C SER A 143 -14.00 -31.81 -6.15
N LEU A 144 -13.36 -30.68 -6.44
CA LEU A 144 -13.84 -29.38 -5.99
C LEU A 144 -15.11 -29.05 -6.78
N ARG A 145 -16.25 -29.61 -6.33
CA ARG A 145 -17.57 -29.13 -6.72
C ARG A 145 -17.67 -27.71 -6.18
N ARG A 146 -17.40 -26.74 -7.06
CA ARG A 146 -17.48 -25.30 -6.76
C ARG A 146 -18.91 -25.01 -6.28
N PRO A 147 -19.11 -24.41 -5.09
CA PRO A 147 -20.43 -23.92 -4.72
C PRO A 147 -20.82 -22.88 -5.77
N SER A 148 -21.92 -23.12 -6.47
CA SER A 148 -22.59 -22.12 -7.30
C SER A 148 -23.24 -21.11 -6.36
N GLY A 149 -22.43 -20.33 -5.65
CA GLY A 149 -22.89 -19.09 -5.04
C GLY A 149 -23.27 -18.16 -6.17
N LYS A 150 -24.47 -17.59 -6.12
CA LYS A 150 -24.92 -16.51 -7.01
C LYS A 150 -23.91 -15.37 -6.91
N ALA A 151 -22.88 -15.41 -7.76
CA ALA A 151 -21.90 -14.35 -7.88
C ALA A 151 -22.58 -13.26 -8.70
N SER A 152 -23.03 -12.22 -8.01
CA SER A 152 -23.68 -11.05 -8.57
C SER A 152 -22.96 -10.53 -9.82
N GLU A 153 -23.76 -10.13 -10.80
CA GLU A 153 -23.43 -9.73 -12.18
C GLU A 153 -22.62 -8.41 -12.29
N ARG A 154 -21.88 -8.02 -11.25
CA ARG A 154 -21.15 -6.74 -11.18
C ARG A 154 -19.84 -6.68 -11.95
N ALA A 155 -19.55 -7.64 -12.83
CA ALA A 155 -18.28 -7.67 -13.55
C ALA A 155 -18.03 -6.40 -14.40
N GLY A 156 -19.09 -5.67 -14.78
CA GLY A 156 -19.00 -4.40 -15.49
C GLY A 156 -18.89 -3.14 -14.60
N GLU A 157 -19.17 -3.23 -13.30
CA GLU A 157 -19.16 -2.06 -12.38
C GLU A 157 -17.76 -1.80 -11.80
N LEU A 158 -16.89 -2.82 -11.80
CA LEU A 158 -15.57 -2.77 -11.19
C LEU A 158 -14.66 -1.63 -11.72
N PRO A 159 -14.50 -1.44 -13.04
CA PRO A 159 -13.64 -0.36 -13.52
C PRO A 159 -14.18 1.02 -13.15
N GLU A 160 -15.50 1.19 -13.15
CA GLU A 160 -16.14 2.47 -12.81
C GLU A 160 -15.92 2.82 -11.33
N GLU A 161 -16.08 1.85 -10.42
CA GLU A 161 -15.81 2.07 -9.00
C GLU A 161 -14.34 2.41 -8.73
N LEU A 162 -13.38 1.71 -9.38
CA LEU A 162 -11.96 2.02 -9.25
C LEU A 162 -11.64 3.44 -9.73
N ALA A 163 -12.25 3.88 -10.83
CA ALA A 163 -12.10 5.25 -11.32
C ALA A 163 -12.68 6.27 -10.33
N GLN A 164 -13.85 6.00 -9.76
CA GLN A 164 -14.46 6.87 -8.73
C GLN A 164 -13.57 7.00 -7.50
N TRP A 165 -12.96 5.91 -7.02
CA TRP A 165 -12.03 5.96 -5.89
C TRP A 165 -10.76 6.74 -6.24
N GLY A 166 -10.23 6.58 -7.46
CA GLY A 166 -9.11 7.37 -7.96
C GLY A 166 -9.41 8.87 -7.96
N GLN A 167 -10.54 9.27 -8.53
CA GLN A 167 -10.94 10.68 -8.58
C GLN A 167 -11.11 11.29 -7.18
N ARG A 168 -11.81 10.59 -6.28
CA ARG A 168 -12.00 11.07 -4.89
C ARG A 168 -10.68 11.19 -4.15
N LEU A 169 -9.74 10.28 -4.42
CA LEU A 169 -8.41 10.32 -3.82
C LEU A 169 -7.58 11.49 -4.36
N GLU A 170 -7.66 11.76 -5.66
CA GLU A 170 -7.01 12.92 -6.30
C GLU A 170 -7.55 14.25 -5.73
N GLU A 171 -8.88 14.39 -5.63
CA GLU A 171 -9.52 15.56 -5.01
C GLU A 171 -9.03 15.73 -3.56
N MET A 172 -9.00 14.65 -2.78
CA MET A 172 -8.52 14.67 -1.40
C MET A 172 -7.03 15.05 -1.31
N LEU A 173 -6.20 14.56 -2.22
CA LEU A 173 -4.76 14.83 -2.23
C LEU A 173 -4.50 16.30 -2.51
N LEU A 174 -5.19 16.89 -3.50
CA LEU A 174 -5.13 18.33 -3.79
C LEU A 174 -5.61 19.17 -2.60
N GLU A 175 -6.69 18.76 -1.94
CA GLU A 175 -7.13 19.42 -0.70
C GLU A 175 -6.08 19.36 0.40
N MET A 176 -5.37 18.24 0.54
CA MET A 176 -4.30 18.12 1.53
C MET A 176 -3.17 19.08 1.17
N GLU A 177 -2.61 19.00 -0.04
CA GLU A 177 -1.52 19.87 -0.49
C GLU A 177 -1.78 21.37 -0.28
N THR A 178 -3.03 21.80 -0.43
CA THR A 178 -3.43 23.20 -0.26
C THR A 178 -3.70 23.62 1.19
N LYS A 179 -4.05 22.68 2.09
CA LYS A 179 -4.44 22.99 3.48
C LYS A 179 -3.26 23.23 4.41
N VAL A 180 -2.14 22.55 4.21
CA VAL A 180 -0.95 22.72 5.06
C VAL A 180 0.23 23.11 4.19
N ASN A 181 0.72 24.33 4.37
CA ASN A 181 1.85 24.88 3.63
C ASN A 181 3.18 24.33 4.20
N VAL A 182 3.37 23.01 4.12
CA VAL A 182 4.64 22.34 4.43
C VAL A 182 5.42 22.17 3.13
N PRO A 183 6.51 22.92 2.91
CA PRO A 183 7.34 22.69 1.75
C PRO A 183 8.02 21.31 1.84
N VAL A 184 7.98 20.52 0.77
CA VAL A 184 8.60 19.17 0.75
C VAL A 184 10.10 19.18 1.11
N TRP A 185 10.78 20.31 0.90
CA TRP A 185 12.19 20.53 1.22
C TRP A 185 12.46 20.97 2.68
N SER A 186 11.44 21.27 3.48
CA SER A 186 11.61 21.69 4.88
C SER A 186 11.80 20.54 5.85
N VAL A 187 11.57 19.30 5.42
CA VAL A 187 11.72 18.11 6.25
C VAL A 187 13.16 17.58 6.14
N GLU A 188 13.92 17.72 7.22
CA GLU A 188 15.26 17.13 7.29
C GLU A 188 15.19 15.60 7.28
N ALA A 189 15.96 14.97 6.40
CA ALA A 189 16.11 13.53 6.40
C ALA A 189 16.92 13.13 7.65
N THR A 190 16.25 12.55 8.65
CA THR A 190 16.90 11.77 9.71
C THR A 190 17.47 10.49 9.12
N VAL A 191 18.52 10.62 8.31
CA VAL A 191 19.50 9.56 8.15
C VAL A 191 20.04 9.34 9.55
N GLY A 192 19.93 8.11 10.08
CA GLY A 192 20.52 7.77 11.37
C GLY A 192 21.92 8.37 11.45
N GLY A 193 22.18 9.17 12.49
CA GLY A 193 23.36 10.02 12.56
C GLY A 193 24.66 9.25 12.30
N PRO A 194 25.73 9.94 11.86
CA PRO A 194 27.03 9.33 11.63
C PRO A 194 27.55 8.79 12.96
N GLY A 195 27.41 7.48 13.17
CA GLY A 195 27.69 6.85 14.46
C GLY A 195 27.37 5.35 14.51
N ALA A 196 26.64 4.80 13.54
CA ALA A 196 26.66 3.36 13.28
C ALA A 196 27.87 3.01 12.39
N GLU A 197 29.09 3.26 12.89
CA GLU A 197 30.27 2.56 12.41
C GLU A 197 30.15 1.10 12.87
N GLU A 198 29.65 0.25 11.98
CA GLU A 198 29.95 -1.18 12.01
C GLU A 198 31.47 -1.32 11.85
N PRO A 199 32.20 -1.95 12.78
CA PRO A 199 33.63 -2.15 12.62
C PRO A 199 33.88 -3.09 11.43
N SER A 200 34.49 -2.52 10.39
CA SER A 200 35.01 -3.22 9.23
C SER A 200 36.01 -4.31 9.66
N PRO A 201 35.81 -5.60 9.33
CA PRO A 201 36.84 -6.60 9.49
C PRO A 201 37.81 -6.54 8.31
N GLU A 202 38.84 -5.71 8.40
CA GLU A 202 40.05 -5.91 7.61
C GLU A 202 40.85 -7.11 8.16
N GLY A 203 41.17 -8.04 7.27
CA GLY A 203 42.36 -8.86 7.38
C GLY A 203 42.19 -10.30 7.89
N SER A 204 41.80 -11.22 7.00
CA SER A 204 42.46 -12.52 7.00
C SER A 204 42.57 -13.11 5.60
N ALA A 205 43.74 -13.67 5.34
CA ALA A 205 44.30 -13.93 4.05
C ALA A 205 43.69 -15.15 3.32
N ARG A 206 43.78 -15.08 1.99
CA ARG A 206 44.02 -16.18 1.04
C ARG A 206 43.12 -17.43 1.14
N ARG A 207 42.36 -17.66 0.06
CA ARG A 207 42.54 -18.81 -0.86
C ARG A 207 41.59 -18.68 -2.04
N SER A 208 42.13 -18.53 -3.24
CA SER A 208 41.39 -18.70 -4.50
C SER A 208 41.03 -20.18 -4.69
N PRO A 209 39.79 -20.53 -5.05
CA PRO A 209 39.50 -21.83 -5.62
C PRO A 209 39.72 -21.82 -7.15
N PRO A 210 40.21 -22.91 -7.74
CA PRO A 210 40.50 -22.99 -9.16
C PRO A 210 39.23 -23.18 -10.00
N GLY A 211 39.27 -22.66 -11.22
CA GLY A 211 38.24 -22.87 -12.23
C GLY A 211 38.08 -24.35 -12.59
N CYS A 212 36.84 -24.76 -12.85
CA CYS A 212 36.54 -26.04 -13.47
C CYS A 212 35.87 -25.79 -14.82
N CYS A 213 36.59 -26.23 -15.86
CA CYS A 213 36.22 -26.20 -17.25
C CYS A 213 35.02 -27.11 -17.52
N ALA A 214 34.26 -26.74 -18.55
CA ALA A 214 33.25 -27.54 -19.20
C ALA A 214 33.77 -28.93 -19.60
N GLN A 215 32.94 -29.95 -19.42
CA GLN A 215 33.10 -31.24 -20.09
C GLN A 215 31.92 -31.43 -21.05
N ALA A 216 32.25 -31.57 -22.33
CA ALA A 216 31.36 -32.08 -23.36
C ALA A 216 31.44 -33.62 -23.38
N PRO A 217 30.35 -34.35 -23.74
CA PRO A 217 30.38 -35.80 -23.83
C PRO A 217 30.93 -36.28 -25.18
N PRO A 218 31.54 -37.48 -25.25
CA PRO A 218 32.00 -38.06 -26.51
C PRO A 218 30.92 -38.91 -27.19
N GLY A 219 30.95 -38.89 -28.53
CA GLY A 219 30.73 -40.03 -29.44
C GLY A 219 29.41 -40.80 -29.36
#